data_AF-A0A378MW27-F1
#
_entry.id   AF-A0A378MW27-F1
#
_cell.length_a   1.000
_cell.length_b   1.000
_cell.length_c   1.000
_cell.angle_alpha   90.00
_cell.angle_beta   90.00
_cell.angle_gamma   90.00
#
_symmetry.space_group_name_H-M   'P 1'
#
loop_
_entity.id
_entity.type
_entity.pdbx_description
1 polymer ?
#
loop_
_entity_poly.entity_id
_entity_poly.type
_entity_poly.pdbx_seq_one_letter_code
_entity_poly.pdbx_strand_id
1 'polypeptide(L)'
;MVQSIRARLVQLFRHCSVATKSLKNCRMLAHFCTACNSVCPVKIPLAQLILKHREKIADAGLTPMAERLSIFGFNFANSHPTLWKVGVKVGAKVASKLIKNGKAPVNFGALGEWTKARDLPTAEGESFREWFNNRG
;
A
#
# COMPACT_ATOMS: atom_id res chain seq x y z
N MET A 1 -17.95 45.14 -15.66
CA MET A 1 -16.63 44.62 -15.23
C MET A 1 -16.74 43.50 -14.19
N VAL A 2 -17.53 43.66 -13.11
CA VAL A 2 -17.72 42.66 -12.03
C VAL A 2 -18.32 41.32 -12.50
N GLN A 3 -19.23 41.33 -13.48
CA GLN A 3 -19.85 40.10 -14.02
C GLN A 3 -18.88 39.21 -14.83
N SER A 4 -17.87 39.79 -15.48
CA SER A 4 -16.86 39.06 -16.26
C SER A 4 -15.88 38.29 -15.37
N ILE A 5 -15.53 38.87 -14.22
CA ILE A 5 -14.67 38.24 -13.20
C ILE A 5 -15.40 37.05 -12.55
N ARG A 6 -16.70 37.20 -12.27
CA ARG A 6 -17.54 36.11 -11.72
C ARG A 6 -17.70 34.94 -12.70
N ALA A 7 -17.82 35.23 -14.00
CA ALA A 7 -17.88 34.20 -15.05
C ALA A 7 -16.56 33.42 -15.19
N ARG A 8 -15.40 34.10 -15.15
CA ARG A 8 -14.07 33.46 -15.17
C ARG A 8 -13.80 32.62 -13.91
N LEU A 9 -14.19 33.12 -12.73
CA LEU A 9 -14.08 32.35 -11.47
C LEU A 9 -14.95 31.09 -11.50
N VAL A 10 -16.19 31.16 -12.01
CA VAL A 10 -17.07 29.98 -12.11
C VAL A 10 -16.54 28.96 -13.14
N GLN A 11 -15.93 29.39 -14.25
CA GLN A 11 -15.28 28.47 -15.20
C GLN A 11 -14.01 27.81 -14.66
N LEU A 12 -13.21 28.55 -13.86
CA LEU A 12 -12.05 28.01 -13.12
C LEU A 12 -12.48 26.98 -12.05
N PHE A 13 -13.57 27.24 -11.33
CA PHE A 13 -14.11 26.29 -10.34
C PHE A 13 -14.75 25.04 -10.98
N ARG A 14 -15.38 25.15 -12.15
CA ARG A 14 -15.91 23.98 -12.89
C ARG A 14 -14.79 23.07 -13.41
N HIS A 15 -13.66 23.63 -13.87
CA HIS A 15 -12.49 22.83 -14.26
C HIS A 15 -11.83 22.15 -13.04
N CYS A 16 -11.87 22.79 -11.86
CA CYS A 16 -11.34 22.20 -10.63
C CYS A 16 -12.23 21.05 -10.08
N SER A 17 -13.54 21.13 -10.24
CA SER A 17 -14.48 20.09 -9.76
C SER A 17 -14.39 18.76 -10.56
N VAL A 18 -13.99 18.82 -11.84
CA VAL A 18 -13.73 17.61 -12.63
C VAL A 18 -12.42 16.92 -12.18
N ALA A 19 -11.42 17.68 -11.73
CA ALA A 19 -10.15 17.14 -11.24
C ALA A 19 -10.27 16.45 -9.87
N THR A 20 -11.19 16.88 -9.00
CA THR A 20 -11.35 16.29 -7.66
C THR A 20 -12.09 14.95 -7.66
N LYS A 21 -12.89 14.63 -8.69
CA LYS A 21 -13.58 13.34 -8.80
C LYS A 21 -12.63 12.18 -9.13
N SER A 22 -11.50 12.46 -9.79
CA SER A 22 -10.47 11.47 -10.14
C SER A 22 -9.59 11.05 -8.95
N LEU A 23 -9.39 11.95 -7.97
CA LEU A 23 -8.48 11.71 -6.84
C LEU A 23 -9.02 10.73 -5.78
N LYS A 24 -10.33 10.40 -5.81
CA LYS A 24 -10.92 9.40 -4.90
C LYS A 24 -10.37 7.98 -5.13
N ASN A 25 -9.80 7.70 -6.32
CA ASN A 25 -9.25 6.39 -6.65
C ASN A 25 -7.73 6.26 -6.43
N CYS A 26 -7.03 7.34 -6.06
CA CYS A 26 -5.61 7.27 -5.66
C CYS A 26 -5.40 6.68 -4.25
N ARG A 27 -6.46 6.22 -3.57
CA ARG A 27 -6.39 5.63 -2.23
C ARG A 27 -5.88 4.18 -2.23
N MET A 28 -5.84 3.52 -3.38
CA MET A 28 -5.29 2.17 -3.50
C MET A 28 -3.93 2.23 -4.21
N LEU A 29 -2.93 1.72 -3.50
CA LEU A 29 -1.61 1.28 -3.99
C LEU A 29 -0.51 2.35 -4.02
N ALA A 30 0.15 2.47 -2.86
CA ALA A 30 1.53 2.91 -2.72
C ALA A 30 2.51 1.88 -3.34
N HIS A 31 2.37 1.62 -4.63
CA HIS A 31 3.40 1.05 -5.49
C HIS A 31 3.58 2.08 -6.59
N PHE A 32 4.82 2.38 -7.00
CA PHE A 32 5.14 3.49 -7.92
C PHE A 32 4.38 3.41 -9.26
N CYS A 33 3.11 3.79 -9.28
CA CYS A 33 2.25 3.75 -10.47
C CYS A 33 2.57 4.88 -11.44
N THR A 34 3.57 5.72 -11.10
CA THR A 34 3.96 6.94 -11.81
C THR A 34 2.83 7.97 -12.01
N ALA A 35 1.65 7.75 -11.44
CA ALA A 35 0.50 8.65 -11.59
C ALA A 35 0.80 10.07 -11.08
N CYS A 36 1.60 10.20 -10.02
CA CYS A 36 2.03 11.51 -9.54
C CYS A 36 2.87 12.27 -10.58
N ASN A 37 3.65 11.57 -11.42
CA ASN A 37 4.46 12.21 -12.45
C ASN A 37 3.58 12.79 -13.58
N SER A 38 2.48 12.11 -13.93
CA SER A 38 1.60 12.53 -15.02
C SER A 38 0.63 13.65 -14.62
N VAL A 39 0.22 13.69 -13.35
CA VAL A 39 -0.70 14.72 -12.83
C VAL A 39 0.03 16.00 -12.40
N CYS A 40 1.35 15.93 -12.14
CA CYS A 40 2.09 17.08 -11.67
C CYS A 40 2.19 18.18 -12.76
N PRO A 41 1.67 19.40 -12.50
CA PRO A 41 1.64 20.47 -13.51
C PRO A 41 3.04 20.96 -13.90
N VAL A 42 4.02 20.79 -13.01
CA VAL A 42 5.43 21.19 -13.22
C VAL A 42 6.31 20.05 -13.71
N LYS A 43 5.74 18.88 -14.05
CA LYS A 43 6.43 17.71 -14.64
C LYS A 43 7.62 17.18 -13.84
N ILE A 44 7.53 17.18 -12.50
CA ILE A 44 8.57 16.59 -11.65
C ILE A 44 8.51 15.05 -11.72
N PRO A 45 9.62 14.36 -12.01
CA PRO A 45 9.68 12.89 -12.03
C PRO A 45 9.79 12.32 -10.61
N LEU A 46 8.73 12.48 -9.81
CA LEU A 46 8.72 12.15 -8.39
C LEU A 46 9.02 10.67 -8.11
N ALA A 47 8.43 9.76 -8.89
CA ALA A 47 8.63 8.32 -8.69
C ALA A 47 10.12 7.92 -8.84
N GLN A 48 10.80 8.46 -9.85
CA GLN A 48 12.21 8.17 -10.13
C GLN A 48 13.12 8.76 -9.06
N LEU A 49 12.79 9.97 -8.57
CA LEU A 49 13.54 10.61 -7.50
C LEU A 49 13.49 9.81 -6.19
N ILE A 50 12.31 9.30 -5.81
CA ILE A 50 12.16 8.47 -4.61
C ILE A 50 12.92 7.15 -4.76
N LEU A 51 12.88 6.51 -5.93
CA LEU A 51 13.65 5.28 -6.18
C LEU A 51 15.16 5.52 -6.03
N LYS A 52 15.70 6.54 -6.71
CA LYS A 52 17.12 6.92 -6.57
C LYS A 52 17.51 7.27 -5.14
N HIS A 53 16.61 7.89 -4.38
CA HIS A 53 16.85 8.19 -2.98
C HIS A 53 16.96 6.92 -2.13
N ARG A 54 16.08 5.94 -2.36
CA ARG A 54 16.12 4.64 -1.69
C ARG A 54 17.38 3.83 -2.06
N GLU A 55 17.80 3.85 -3.32
CA GLU A 55 19.07 3.27 -3.77
C GLU A 55 20.25 3.88 -3.00
N LYS A 56 20.34 5.22 -2.94
CA LYS A 56 21.39 5.91 -2.18
C LYS A 56 21.39 5.58 -0.68
N ILE A 57 20.22 5.46 -0.06
CA ILE A 57 20.10 5.04 1.36
C ILE A 57 20.63 3.63 1.55
N ALA A 58 20.31 2.71 0.63
CA ALA A 58 20.79 1.34 0.67
C ALA A 58 22.31 1.25 0.48
N ASP A 59 22.85 1.95 -0.52
CA ASP A 59 24.29 2.01 -0.82
C ASP A 59 25.10 2.64 0.32
N ALA A 60 24.55 3.69 0.95
CA ALA A 60 25.15 4.33 2.11
C ALA A 60 25.05 3.47 3.39
N GLY A 61 24.40 2.30 3.34
CA GLY A 61 24.25 1.40 4.49
C GLY A 61 23.37 1.96 5.61
N LEU A 62 22.54 2.97 5.32
CA LEU A 62 21.69 3.66 6.31
C LEU A 62 20.39 2.89 6.63
N THR A 63 20.22 1.69 6.08
CA THR A 63 19.08 0.80 6.36
C THR A 63 19.28 0.07 7.70
N PRO A 64 18.33 0.13 8.64
CA PRO A 64 18.41 -0.59 9.92
C PRO A 64 18.60 -2.11 9.73
N MET A 65 19.43 -2.72 10.59
CA MET A 65 19.72 -4.17 10.50
C MET A 65 18.46 -5.03 10.63
N ALA A 66 17.51 -4.63 11.48
CA ALA A 66 16.23 -5.33 11.63
C ALA A 66 15.43 -5.37 10.32
N GLU A 67 15.45 -4.28 9.56
CA GLU A 67 14.79 -4.20 8.27
C GLU A 67 15.47 -5.13 7.26
N ARG A 68 16.81 -5.09 7.17
CA ARG A 68 17.59 -5.96 6.26
C ARG A 68 17.32 -7.44 6.55
N LEU A 69 17.33 -7.82 7.83
CA LEU A 69 17.05 -9.21 8.24
C LEU A 69 15.61 -9.62 7.92
N SER A 70 14.64 -8.73 8.15
CA SER A 70 13.24 -9.01 7.84
C SER A 70 13.03 -9.24 6.33
N ILE A 71 13.66 -8.43 5.49
CA ILE A 71 13.59 -8.56 4.03
C ILE A 71 14.30 -9.83 3.56
N PHE A 72 15.48 -10.14 4.13
CA PHE A 72 16.19 -11.38 3.83
C PHE A 72 15.35 -12.61 4.17
N GLY A 73 14.74 -12.65 5.36
CA GLY A 73 13.85 -13.73 5.77
C GLY A 73 12.63 -13.87 4.88
N PHE A 74 12.03 -12.74 4.47
CA PHE A 74 10.93 -12.74 3.51
C PHE A 74 11.34 -13.29 2.14
N ASN A 75 12.50 -12.86 1.61
CA ASN A 75 13.03 -13.35 0.34
C ASN A 75 13.32 -14.86 0.39
N PHE A 76 13.90 -15.35 1.48
CA PHE A 76 14.14 -16.77 1.67
C PHE A 76 12.82 -17.56 1.69
N ALA A 77 11.83 -17.11 2.47
CA ALA A 77 10.53 -17.79 2.55
C ALA A 77 9.79 -17.79 1.21
N ASN A 78 9.79 -16.66 0.49
CA ASN A 78 9.06 -16.50 -0.77
C ASN A 78 9.76 -17.18 -1.97
N SER A 79 11.08 -17.35 -1.92
CA SER A 79 11.84 -18.06 -2.97
C SER A 79 11.64 -19.58 -2.93
N HIS A 80 11.15 -20.13 -1.83
CA HIS A 80 10.89 -21.58 -1.67
C HIS A 80 9.38 -21.88 -1.78
N PRO A 81 8.90 -22.44 -2.92
CA PRO A 81 7.46 -22.54 -3.19
C PRO A 81 6.69 -23.40 -2.17
N THR A 82 7.30 -24.48 -1.69
CA THR A 82 6.70 -25.40 -0.71
C THR A 82 6.56 -24.73 0.66
N LEU A 83 7.62 -24.09 1.14
CA LEU A 83 7.65 -23.34 2.39
C LEU A 83 6.62 -22.21 2.35
N TRP A 84 6.60 -21.43 1.28
CA TRP A 84 5.61 -20.36 1.10
C TRP A 84 4.19 -20.92 1.12
N LYS A 85 3.90 -21.95 0.30
CA LYS A 85 2.56 -22.55 0.21
C LYS A 85 2.04 -23.04 1.56
N VAL A 86 2.85 -23.77 2.32
CA VAL A 86 2.48 -24.27 3.65
C VAL A 86 2.32 -23.10 4.61
N GLY A 87 3.27 -22.16 4.63
CA GLY A 87 3.24 -20.98 5.49
C GLY A 87 1.98 -20.15 5.30
N VAL A 88 1.58 -19.86 4.06
CA VAL A 88 0.37 -19.06 3.78
C VAL A 88 -0.91 -19.81 4.16
N LYS A 89 -0.97 -21.13 3.95
CA LYS A 89 -2.12 -21.96 4.37
C LYS A 89 -2.29 -21.99 5.88
N VAL A 90 -1.20 -22.23 6.61
CA VAL A 90 -1.22 -22.22 8.08
C VAL A 90 -1.54 -20.81 8.59
N GLY A 91 -0.92 -19.79 8.00
CA GLY A 91 -1.16 -18.38 8.31
C GLY A 91 -2.63 -17.99 8.16
N ALA A 92 -3.31 -18.41 7.10
CA ALA A 92 -4.74 -18.14 6.91
C ALA A 92 -5.61 -18.75 8.03
N LYS A 93 -5.34 -20.00 8.43
CA LYS A 93 -6.05 -20.67 9.53
C LYS A 93 -5.78 -20.04 10.89
N VAL A 94 -4.57 -19.55 11.10
CA VAL A 94 -4.21 -18.83 12.33
C VAL A 94 -4.89 -17.47 12.34
N ALA A 95 -4.87 -16.75 11.22
CA ALA A 95 -5.51 -15.45 11.07
C ALA A 95 -7.02 -15.52 11.34
N SER A 96 -7.73 -16.54 10.85
CA SER A 96 -9.18 -16.69 11.10
C SER A 96 -9.54 -16.91 12.56
N LYS A 97 -8.62 -17.48 13.35
CA LYS A 97 -8.83 -17.70 14.79
C LYS A 97 -8.43 -16.50 15.64
N LEU A 98 -7.37 -15.79 15.23
CA LEU A 98 -6.76 -14.72 16.01
C LEU A 98 -7.37 -13.35 15.72
N ILE A 99 -7.75 -13.06 14.47
CA ILE A 99 -8.37 -11.78 14.11
C ILE A 99 -9.82 -11.78 14.60
N LYS A 100 -10.13 -10.92 15.57
CA LYS A 100 -11.49 -10.76 16.11
C LYS A 100 -11.86 -9.29 16.10
N ASN A 101 -13.09 -8.97 15.68
CA ASN A 101 -13.62 -7.60 15.62
C ASN A 101 -12.67 -6.63 14.90
N GLY A 102 -12.05 -7.08 13.80
CA GLY A 102 -11.10 -6.28 13.02
C GLY A 102 -9.72 -6.10 13.63
N LYS A 103 -9.39 -6.74 14.76
CA LYS A 103 -8.09 -6.59 15.42
C LYS A 103 -7.35 -7.90 15.54
N ALA A 104 -6.05 -7.86 15.23
CA ALA A 104 -5.12 -8.95 15.52
C ALA A 104 -4.55 -8.78 16.94
N PRO A 105 -4.18 -9.88 17.63
CA PRO A 105 -3.58 -9.85 18.96
C PRO A 105 -2.08 -9.48 18.88
N VAL A 106 -1.75 -8.42 18.13
CA VAL A 106 -0.38 -7.92 17.96
C VAL A 106 -0.34 -6.51 18.50
N ASN A 107 0.33 -6.33 19.65
CA ASN A 107 0.39 -5.06 20.39
C ASN A 107 1.82 -4.53 20.56
N PHE A 108 2.82 -5.13 19.91
CA PHE A 108 4.23 -4.78 20.10
C PHE A 108 4.86 -4.24 18.81
N GLY A 109 5.82 -3.33 18.98
CA GLY A 109 6.61 -2.74 17.90
C GLY A 109 5.79 -2.01 16.84
N ALA A 110 6.38 -1.84 15.65
CA ALA A 110 5.74 -1.16 14.52
C ALA A 110 4.44 -1.85 14.04
N LEU A 111 4.35 -3.18 14.20
CA LEU A 111 3.14 -3.92 13.84
C LEU A 111 1.96 -3.61 14.78
N GLY A 112 2.22 -3.41 16.08
CA GLY A 112 1.19 -3.00 17.03
C GLY A 112 0.63 -1.61 16.77
N GLU A 113 1.48 -0.65 16.41
CA GLU A 113 1.00 0.69 15.99
C GLU A 113 0.23 0.63 14.67
N TRP A 114 0.64 -0.25 13.75
CA TRP A 114 -0.04 -0.45 12.48
C TRP A 114 -1.46 -1.04 12.65
N THR A 115 -1.63 -2.01 13.55
CA THR A 115 -2.94 -2.62 13.86
C THR A 115 -3.85 -1.71 14.68
N LYS A 116 -3.32 -0.71 15.41
CA LYS A 116 -4.14 0.31 16.08
C LYS A 116 -4.80 1.27 15.09
N ALA A 117 -4.08 1.63 14.03
CA ALA A 117 -4.55 2.59 13.05
C ALA A 117 -5.42 1.97 11.93
N ARG A 118 -5.51 0.64 11.86
CA ARG A 118 -6.18 -0.09 10.77
C ARG A 118 -6.93 -1.31 11.29
N ASP A 119 -8.18 -1.42 10.88
CA ASP A 119 -8.95 -2.65 11.05
C ASP A 119 -8.57 -3.67 9.97
N LEU A 120 -8.42 -4.92 10.38
CA LEU A 120 -8.17 -6.07 9.53
C LEU A 120 -9.49 -6.67 9.04
N PRO A 121 -9.55 -7.17 7.79
CA PRO A 121 -10.70 -7.92 7.33
C PRO A 121 -10.84 -9.24 8.10
N THR A 122 -12.06 -9.77 8.18
CA THR A 122 -12.31 -11.10 8.71
C THR A 122 -11.64 -12.14 7.81
N ALA A 123 -10.79 -12.98 8.39
CA ALA A 123 -10.12 -14.05 7.66
C ALA A 123 -11.02 -15.29 7.58
N GLU A 124 -11.21 -15.81 6.36
CA GLU A 124 -12.06 -16.99 6.07
C GLU A 124 -11.37 -18.33 6.38
N GLY A 125 -10.08 -18.30 6.74
CA GLY A 125 -9.32 -19.49 7.13
C GLY A 125 -8.71 -20.27 5.96
N GLU A 126 -8.97 -19.85 4.73
CA GLU A 126 -8.35 -20.39 3.53
C GLU A 126 -7.31 -19.42 2.94
N SER A 127 -6.28 -19.98 2.31
CA SER A 127 -5.32 -19.16 1.57
C SER A 127 -5.94 -18.64 0.28
N PHE A 128 -5.50 -17.49 -0.22
CA PHE A 128 -6.00 -16.93 -1.48
C PHE A 128 -5.98 -17.94 -2.65
N ARG A 129 -4.91 -18.75 -2.74
CA ARG A 129 -4.79 -19.78 -3.79
C ARG A 129 -5.83 -20.90 -3.66
N GLU A 130 -6.25 -21.20 -2.44
CA GLU A 130 -7.26 -22.23 -2.15
C GLU A 130 -8.65 -21.68 -2.46
N TRP A 131 -8.97 -20.50 -1.94
CA TRP A 131 -10.17 -19.75 -2.31
C TRP A 131 -10.32 -19.62 -3.83
N PHE A 132 -9.24 -19.24 -4.53
CA PHE A 132 -9.26 -19.03 -5.97
C PHE A 132 -9.53 -20.30 -6.78
N ASN A 133 -9.11 -21.46 -6.27
CA ASN A 133 -9.39 -22.74 -6.91
C ASN A 133 -10.80 -23.26 -6.57
N ASN A 134 -11.34 -22.90 -5.40
CA ASN A 134 -12.65 -23.36 -4.93
C ASN A 134 -13.83 -22.56 -5.50
N ARG A 135 -13.59 -21.32 -5.96
CA ARG A 135 -14.61 -20.43 -6.55
C ARG A 135 -14.97 -20.76 -8.02
N GLY A 136 -14.46 -21.87 -8.56
CA GLY A 136 -14.67 -22.34 -9.92
C GLY A 136 -15.86 -23.26 -10.03
#